data_AF-A0A533SL51-F1
#
_entry.id   AF-A0A533SL51-F1
#
_cell.length_a   1.000
_cell.length_b   1.000
_cell.length_c   1.000
_cell.angle_alpha   90.00
_cell.angle_beta   90.00
_cell.angle_gamma   90.00
#
_symmetry.space_group_name_H-M   'P 1'
#
loop_
_entity.id
_entity.type
_entity.pdbx_description
1 polymer ?
#
loop_
_entity_poly.entity_id
_entity_poly.type
_entity_poly.pdbx_seq_one_letter_code
_entity_poly.pdbx_strand_id
1 'polypeptide(L)'
;VALGTDYGGYPGTFDLGLPVTELTRMQAAGMTPMQVIVAATRNGAIACGLENDLGTIEPGKIADLLAVDGDPSEDLAALQNVKLVMHNGVVIRGE
;
A
#
# COMPACT_ATOMS: atom_id res chain seq x y z
N VAL A 1 13.02 4.33 3.41
CA VAL A 1 11.75 4.77 4.03
C VAL A 1 10.71 3.69 3.81
N ALA A 2 10.04 3.24 4.85
CA ALA A 2 8.88 2.35 4.78
C ALA A 2 7.66 3.10 5.35
N LEU A 3 6.47 2.82 4.83
CA LEU A 3 5.22 3.39 5.33
C LEU A 3 4.91 2.85 6.73
N GLY A 4 4.48 3.71 7.65
CA GLY A 4 3.99 3.32 8.98
C GLY A 4 3.14 4.42 9.59
N THR A 5 2.04 4.07 10.23
CA THR A 5 1.02 5.03 10.69
C THR A 5 0.88 5.16 12.20
N ASP A 6 1.56 4.29 12.97
CA ASP A 6 1.39 4.18 14.42
C ASP A 6 -0.08 4.00 14.85
N TYR A 7 -0.85 3.25 14.04
CA TYR A 7 -2.27 3.01 14.28
C TYR A 7 -2.50 2.43 15.69
N GLY A 8 -3.28 3.13 16.50
CA GLY A 8 -3.63 2.71 17.87
C GLY A 8 -2.59 3.04 18.94
N GLY A 9 -1.52 3.76 18.61
CA GLY A 9 -0.46 4.16 19.56
C GLY A 9 -0.80 5.35 20.48
N TYR A 10 -1.83 6.13 20.16
CA TYR A 10 -2.23 7.33 20.92
C TYR A 10 -3.73 7.68 20.72
N PRO A 11 -4.33 8.54 21.57
CA PRO A 11 -5.71 8.99 21.38
C PRO A 11 -5.85 9.83 20.11
N GLY A 12 -6.54 9.32 19.10
CA GLY A 12 -6.72 10.00 17.81
C GLY A 12 -7.72 9.32 16.89
N THR A 13 -8.06 10.01 15.80
CA THR A 13 -8.80 9.43 14.67
C THR A 13 -7.80 8.82 13.70
N PHE A 14 -8.09 7.62 13.24
CA PHE A 14 -7.24 6.89 12.31
C PHE A 14 -8.05 6.39 11.12
N ASP A 15 -7.39 6.30 9.97
CA ASP A 15 -7.95 5.63 8.81
C ASP A 15 -8.07 4.13 9.10
N LEU A 16 -9.27 3.57 8.92
CA LEU A 16 -9.49 2.14 8.96
C LEU A 16 -9.17 1.53 7.60
N GLY A 17 -8.22 0.60 7.55
CA GLY A 17 -7.80 -0.05 6.31
C GLY A 17 -6.66 0.70 5.62
N LEU A 18 -6.89 1.16 4.38
CA LEU A 18 -5.85 1.85 3.61
C LEU A 18 -5.50 3.20 4.29
N PRO A 19 -4.24 3.43 4.67
CA PRO A 19 -3.84 4.62 5.44
C PRO A 19 -3.65 5.86 4.57
N VAL A 20 -4.74 6.38 3.99
CA VAL A 20 -4.74 7.51 3.04
C VAL A 20 -4.07 8.76 3.64
N THR A 21 -4.31 9.04 4.92
CA THR A 21 -3.69 10.17 5.62
C THR A 21 -2.18 10.05 5.56
N GLU A 22 -1.59 8.91 5.89
CA GLU A 22 -0.13 8.79 5.88
C GLU A 22 0.45 8.84 4.47
N LEU A 23 -0.20 8.20 3.49
CA LEU A 23 0.22 8.26 2.08
C LEU A 23 0.31 9.71 1.58
N THR A 24 -0.70 10.53 1.90
CA THR A 24 -0.72 11.95 1.52
C THR A 24 0.30 12.79 2.30
N ARG A 25 0.59 12.43 3.56
CA ARG A 25 1.65 13.09 4.35
C ARG A 25 3.04 12.80 3.79
N MET A 26 3.33 11.57 3.39
CA MET A 26 4.58 11.22 2.73
C MET A 26 4.77 11.99 1.42
N GLN A 27 3.70 12.14 0.62
CA GLN A 27 3.74 12.96 -0.59
C GLN A 27 3.97 14.45 -0.27
N ALA A 28 3.27 14.99 0.72
CA ALA A 28 3.46 16.37 1.19
C ALA A 28 4.87 16.63 1.75
N ALA A 29 5.54 15.59 2.25
CA ALA A 29 6.94 15.62 2.65
C ALA A 29 7.94 15.56 1.46
N GLY A 30 7.45 15.51 0.22
CA GLY A 30 8.25 15.61 -1.00
C GLY A 30 8.46 14.30 -1.76
N MET A 31 7.83 13.20 -1.34
CA MET A 31 7.90 11.94 -2.09
C MET A 31 6.99 11.98 -3.31
N THR A 32 7.43 11.41 -4.44
CA THR A 32 6.55 11.20 -5.59
C THR A 32 5.51 10.11 -5.30
N PRO A 33 4.37 10.04 -6.01
CA PRO A 33 3.38 8.98 -5.80
C PRO A 33 3.99 7.58 -5.88
N MET A 34 4.84 7.33 -6.88
CA MET A 34 5.52 6.03 -7.01
C MET A 34 6.49 5.74 -5.86
N GLN A 35 7.17 6.76 -5.30
CA GLN A 35 8.00 6.57 -4.11
C GLN A 35 7.16 6.19 -2.88
N VAL A 36 5.97 6.76 -2.73
CA VAL A 36 5.02 6.41 -1.67
C VAL A 36 4.53 4.98 -1.83
N ILE A 37 4.14 4.56 -3.05
CA ILE A 37 3.76 3.17 -3.34
C ILE A 37 4.89 2.20 -3.00
N VAL A 38 6.12 2.49 -3.41
CA VAL A 38 7.31 1.70 -3.07
C VAL A 38 7.53 1.59 -1.55
N ALA A 39 7.31 2.69 -0.82
CA ALA A 39 7.43 2.69 0.63
C ALA A 39 6.36 1.81 1.32
N ALA A 40 5.15 1.76 0.75
CA ALA A 40 4.03 0.96 1.21
C ALA A 40 4.08 -0.52 0.80
N THR A 41 4.98 -0.89 -0.14
CA THR A 41 5.03 -2.24 -0.72
C THR A 41 6.42 -2.86 -0.54
N ARG A 42 7.32 -2.71 -1.52
CA ARG A 42 8.67 -3.28 -1.51
C ARG A 42 9.43 -2.98 -0.22
N ASN A 43 9.45 -1.73 0.21
CA ASN A 43 10.22 -1.35 1.40
C ASN A 43 9.57 -1.86 2.70
N GLY A 44 8.24 -1.98 2.73
CA GLY A 44 7.53 -2.62 3.84
C GLY A 44 7.88 -4.11 3.94
N ALA A 45 7.91 -4.83 2.82
CA ALA A 45 8.34 -6.23 2.78
C ALA A 45 9.78 -6.40 3.27
N ILE A 46 10.71 -5.54 2.83
CA ILE A 46 12.10 -5.54 3.32
C ILE A 46 12.17 -5.27 4.84
N ALA A 47 11.42 -4.29 5.33
CA ALA A 47 11.40 -3.96 6.76
C ALA A 47 10.90 -5.14 7.64
N CYS A 48 10.04 -5.99 7.07
CA CYS A 48 9.52 -7.18 7.73
C CYS A 48 10.35 -8.46 7.47
N GLY A 49 11.39 -8.42 6.62
CA GLY A 49 12.16 -9.61 6.22
C GLY A 49 11.38 -10.57 5.31
N LEU A 50 10.44 -10.05 4.52
CA LEU A 50 9.53 -10.80 3.64
C LEU A 50 9.72 -10.43 2.16
N GLU A 51 10.84 -9.79 1.80
CA GLU A 51 11.10 -9.28 0.46
C GLU A 51 11.16 -10.37 -0.62
N ASN A 52 11.39 -11.63 -0.24
CA ASN A 52 11.37 -12.76 -1.17
C ASN A 52 9.95 -13.25 -1.46
N ASP A 53 8.99 -12.97 -0.58
CA ASP A 53 7.63 -13.50 -0.66
C ASP A 53 6.59 -12.43 -1.05
N LEU A 54 6.82 -11.17 -0.69
CA LEU A 54 5.84 -10.09 -0.78
C LEU A 54 6.42 -8.78 -1.34
N GLY A 55 5.54 -7.78 -1.52
CA GLY A 55 5.90 -6.38 -1.77
C GLY A 55 6.16 -5.99 -3.24
N THR A 56 6.27 -6.95 -4.16
CA THR A 56 6.34 -6.71 -5.61
C THR A 56 5.61 -7.80 -6.39
N ILE A 57 5.23 -7.50 -7.62
CA ILE A 57 4.58 -8.47 -8.53
C ILE A 57 5.67 -9.14 -9.36
N GLU A 58 6.12 -10.31 -8.91
CA GLU A 58 7.19 -11.10 -9.54
C GLU A 58 6.84 -12.60 -9.49
N PRO A 59 7.29 -13.41 -10.48
CA PRO A 59 7.08 -14.85 -10.44
C PRO A 59 7.63 -15.48 -9.16
N GLY A 60 6.84 -16.35 -8.53
CA GLY A 60 7.22 -17.07 -7.30
C GLY A 60 6.80 -16.39 -5.99
N LYS A 61 6.39 -15.12 -6.02
CA LYS A 61 5.87 -14.41 -4.85
C LYS A 61 4.42 -14.76 -4.54
N ILE A 62 4.02 -14.54 -3.29
CA ILE A 62 2.64 -14.71 -2.83
C ILE A 62 1.73 -13.72 -3.57
N ALA A 63 0.57 -14.21 -4.03
CA ALA A 63 -0.40 -13.43 -4.79
C ALA A 63 -1.23 -12.50 -3.88
N ASP A 64 -0.57 -11.45 -3.39
CA ASP A 64 -1.18 -10.33 -2.68
C ASP A 64 -1.25 -9.12 -3.62
N LEU A 65 -2.47 -8.77 -4.05
CA LEU A 65 -2.71 -7.78 -5.09
C LEU A 65 -3.80 -6.80 -4.69
N LEU A 66 -3.56 -5.53 -4.97
CA LEU A 66 -4.55 -4.46 -4.95
C LEU A 66 -4.66 -3.90 -6.37
N ALA A 67 -5.84 -4.00 -6.99
CA ALA A 67 -6.11 -3.34 -8.26
C ALA A 67 -7.06 -2.17 -8.04
N VAL A 68 -6.77 -1.05 -8.70
CA VAL A 68 -7.51 0.20 -8.57
C VAL A 68 -7.86 0.77 -9.93
N ASP A 69 -8.90 1.59 -9.99
CA ASP A 69 -9.29 2.33 -11.18
C ASP A 69 -8.60 3.71 -11.21
N GLY A 70 -7.90 3.99 -12.30
CA GLY A 70 -6.97 5.13 -12.44
C GLY A 70 -5.49 4.75 -12.29
N ASP A 71 -4.60 5.73 -12.41
CA ASP A 71 -3.14 5.55 -12.32
C ASP A 71 -2.59 6.09 -10.98
N PRO A 72 -2.29 5.22 -10.00
CA PRO A 72 -1.78 5.64 -8.70
C PRO A 72 -0.31 6.09 -8.73
N SER A 73 0.42 5.88 -9.84
CA SER A 73 1.79 6.38 -10.01
C SER A 73 1.83 7.86 -10.38
N GLU A 74 0.71 8.40 -10.84
CA GLU A 74 0.48 9.82 -11.15
C GLU A 74 -0.38 10.51 -10.07
N ASP A 75 -1.42 9.84 -9.57
CA ASP A 75 -2.32 10.36 -8.53
C ASP A 75 -2.65 9.33 -7.45
N LEU A 76 -2.13 9.55 -6.23
CA LEU A 76 -2.38 8.67 -5.08
C LEU A 76 -3.86 8.55 -4.70
N ALA A 77 -4.72 9.50 -5.09
CA ALA A 77 -6.15 9.40 -4.83
C ALA A 77 -6.77 8.16 -5.51
N ALA A 78 -6.20 7.68 -6.62
CA ALA A 78 -6.63 6.47 -7.30
C ALA A 78 -6.57 5.22 -6.41
N LEU A 79 -5.70 5.20 -5.38
CA LEU A 79 -5.62 4.07 -4.44
C LEU A 79 -6.92 3.80 -3.68
N GLN A 80 -7.83 4.80 -3.61
CA GLN A 80 -9.13 4.66 -2.97
C GLN A 80 -10.19 4.02 -3.88
N ASN A 81 -9.96 4.00 -5.20
CA ASN A 81 -10.88 3.45 -6.20
C ASN A 81 -10.65 1.94 -6.40
N VAL A 82 -10.71 1.18 -5.31
CA VAL A 82 -10.35 -0.25 -5.30
C VAL A 82 -11.34 -1.09 -6.10
N LYS A 83 -10.80 -1.86 -7.06
CA LYS A 83 -11.53 -2.82 -7.90
C LYS A 83 -11.30 -4.27 -7.49
N LEU A 84 -10.12 -4.58 -6.99
CA LEU A 84 -9.78 -5.94 -6.56
C LEU A 84 -8.90 -5.89 -5.31
N VAL A 85 -9.20 -6.76 -4.35
CA VAL A 85 -8.29 -7.16 -3.28
C VAL A 85 -8.14 -8.67 -3.34
N MET A 86 -6.92 -9.13 -3.63
CA MET A 86 -6.52 -10.52 -3.55
C MET A 86 -5.50 -10.67 -2.43
N HIS A 87 -5.69 -11.69 -1.59
CA HIS A 87 -4.76 -12.05 -0.53
C HIS A 87 -4.51 -13.55 -0.55
N ASN A 88 -3.24 -13.93 -0.62
CA ASN A 88 -2.77 -15.29 -0.74
C ASN A 88 -3.46 -16.05 -1.89
N GLY A 89 -3.65 -15.38 -3.03
CA GLY A 89 -4.31 -15.94 -4.21
C GLY A 89 -5.85 -16.01 -4.13
N VAL A 90 -6.45 -15.60 -3.01
CA VAL A 90 -7.91 -15.58 -2.82
C VAL A 90 -8.44 -14.18 -3.01
N VAL A 91 -9.43 -14.01 -3.89
CA VAL A 91 -10.13 -12.73 -4.06
C VAL A 91 -11.04 -12.51 -2.84
N ILE A 92 -10.72 -11.50 -2.04
CA ILE A 92 -11.51 -11.07 -0.86
C ILE A 92 -12.54 -10.01 -1.27
N ARG A 93 -12.18 -9.14 -2.23
CA ARG A 93 -13.06 -8.14 -2.82
C ARG A 93 -12.85 -8.14 -4.33
N GLY A 94 -13.93 -8.21 -5.08
CA GLY A 94 -13.96 -8.00 -6.53
C GLY A 94 -15.33 -7.48 -6.93
N GLU A 95 -15.36 -6.56 -7.88
CA GLU A 95 -16.58 -6.14 -8.60
C GLU A 95 -16.72 -6.91 -9.91
#